data_AF-A4H3B5-F1
#
_entry.id   AF-A4H3B5-F1
#
_cell.length_a   1.000
_cell.length_b   1.000
_cell.length_c   1.000
_cell.angle_alpha   90.00
_cell.angle_beta   90.00
_cell.angle_gamma   90.00
#
_symmetry.space_group_name_H-M   'P 1'
#
loop_
_entity.id
_entity.type
_entity.pdbx_description
1 polymer ?
#
loop_
_entity_poly.entity_id
_entity_poly.type
_entity_poly.pdbx_seq_one_letter_code
_entity_poly.pdbx_strand_id
1 'polypeptide(L)'
;MGIPSTDQRPRAALREAQRKTWLAYQEVARRDNHFTGALLALYVFAAAEPMVPVDLASDEQTRSATMKGYAQDNASTPFHHTTALLPSLREYDAASCVLATGNTTGDCAAEDFAPRRVVLRRGWQSAGIPSPPCDRVLRTSGSSEGAPTSALSYLSGALSLPVTPAFTSPAEYICHASSALWQEALTHRNVLWIDMMTDRRPTTKKKLGEATNWGLPVEVGMSQKLILWLAYAYHAFRDVPFIIKGDDDSYMKVPQFLSDVRYVMGGMQARPPPPPADAANRSTYAPDMGRAECMYWGSLRLFGQLTYNSGLLFMLDRLLAGVVLEPRPNGEPNVAVLLAATDFDPSLSRAYHTLEYHHEDVLLGLLIRNTLRRARDICPNNRVWFIKEGLARFHDMHRDDYHDVTWSTVVAHRCTPANDYYLHHFFQREHYATLASSGGKRRAERAAVAQAAAWVAEHRRAMGSEVVGWDAMPAVQWVRNVKRTPAYDMAEADGVPVYRIEYKYWVHRPKGGSDEYRDEGLCAVP
;
A
#
# COMPACT_ATOMS: atom_id res chain seq x y z
N MET A 1 5.70 5.12 0.73
CA MET A 1 4.32 4.65 0.91
C MET A 1 4.22 3.23 0.43
N GLY A 2 3.69 2.32 1.26
CA GLY A 2 3.34 0.97 0.88
C GLY A 2 1.84 0.89 0.62
N ILE A 3 1.47 0.20 -0.45
CA ILE A 3 0.08 0.03 -0.88
C ILE A 3 -0.20 -1.47 -0.98
N PRO A 4 -0.77 -2.10 0.06
CA PRO A 4 -1.20 -3.48 0.01
C PRO A 4 -2.14 -3.72 -1.17
N SER A 5 -1.78 -4.68 -2.02
CA SER A 5 -2.56 -5.05 -3.20
C SER A 5 -2.45 -6.57 -3.45
N THR A 6 -3.34 -7.08 -4.30
CA THR A 6 -3.37 -8.50 -4.69
C THR A 6 -3.28 -8.68 -6.20
N ASP A 7 -2.77 -9.84 -6.64
CA ASP A 7 -2.59 -10.17 -8.05
C ASP A 7 -3.91 -10.68 -8.68
N GLN A 8 -4.85 -9.76 -8.86
CA GLN A 8 -6.13 -10.03 -9.50
C GLN A 8 -6.54 -8.88 -10.44
N ARG A 9 -7.19 -9.22 -11.57
CA ARG A 9 -7.57 -8.26 -12.63
C ARG A 9 -8.30 -7.01 -12.11
N PRO A 10 -9.26 -7.08 -11.15
CA PRO A 10 -9.90 -5.88 -10.61
C PRO A 10 -8.95 -4.92 -9.90
N ARG A 11 -7.96 -5.43 -9.15
CA ARG A 11 -6.95 -4.57 -8.51
C ARG A 11 -5.94 -4.04 -9.53
N ALA A 12 -5.56 -4.82 -10.55
CA ALA A 12 -4.71 -4.33 -11.63
C ALA A 12 -5.32 -3.10 -12.35
N ALA A 13 -6.63 -3.09 -12.58
CA ALA A 13 -7.34 -1.94 -13.16
C ALA A 13 -7.38 -0.71 -12.23
N LEU A 14 -7.46 -0.91 -10.90
CA LEU A 14 -7.29 0.18 -9.92
C LEU A 14 -5.88 0.75 -9.96
N ARG A 15 -4.85 -0.10 -9.84
CA ARG A 15 -3.45 0.34 -9.87
C ARG A 15 -3.13 1.12 -11.15
N GLU A 16 -3.65 0.70 -12.30
CA GLU A 16 -3.52 1.42 -13.56
C GLU A 16 -4.23 2.79 -13.58
N ALA A 17 -5.40 2.91 -12.94
CA ALA A 17 -6.07 4.20 -12.77
C ALA A 17 -5.30 5.13 -11.81
N GLN A 18 -4.83 4.63 -10.67
CA GLN A 18 -3.95 5.37 -9.74
C GLN A 18 -2.66 5.84 -10.45
N ARG A 19 -2.03 4.97 -11.25
CA ARG A 19 -0.84 5.25 -12.08
C ARG A 19 -1.06 6.39 -13.07
N LYS A 20 -2.21 6.41 -13.75
CA LYS A 20 -2.60 7.45 -14.71
C LYS A 20 -3.18 8.72 -14.09
N THR A 21 -3.33 8.77 -12.77
CA THR A 21 -3.93 9.91 -12.06
C THR A 21 -3.02 10.44 -10.95
N TRP A 22 -3.24 10.08 -9.69
CA TRP A 22 -2.54 10.71 -8.58
C TRP A 22 -1.06 10.31 -8.45
N LEU A 23 -0.66 9.15 -8.97
CA LEU A 23 0.76 8.79 -9.08
C LEU A 23 1.49 9.50 -10.22
N ALA A 24 0.76 10.21 -11.10
CA ALA A 24 1.35 11.05 -12.14
C ALA A 24 1.71 12.47 -11.66
N TYR A 25 1.27 12.87 -10.46
CA TYR A 25 1.62 14.19 -9.90
C TYR A 25 3.15 14.38 -9.79
N GLN A 26 3.64 15.61 -9.99
CA GLN A 26 5.07 15.93 -10.13
C GLN A 26 5.93 15.34 -9.00
N GLU A 27 5.46 15.46 -7.76
CA GLU A 27 6.20 15.08 -6.56
C GLU A 27 6.23 13.57 -6.27
N VAL A 28 5.59 12.74 -7.11
CA VAL A 28 5.61 11.27 -6.96
C VAL A 28 6.81 10.69 -7.71
N ALA A 29 7.70 10.04 -6.96
CA ALA A 29 8.85 9.33 -7.50
C ALA A 29 8.41 8.07 -8.26
N ARG A 30 8.66 8.06 -9.57
CA ARG A 30 8.26 7.00 -10.52
C ARG A 30 9.36 6.73 -11.55
N ARG A 31 9.32 5.61 -12.26
CA ARG A 31 10.28 5.30 -13.34
C ARG A 31 10.45 6.46 -14.33
N ASP A 32 9.34 7.08 -14.72
CA ASP A 32 9.29 8.05 -15.83
C ASP A 32 9.86 9.44 -15.46
N ASN A 33 10.10 9.70 -14.16
CA ASN A 33 10.88 10.85 -13.68
C ASN A 33 12.16 10.40 -12.96
N HIS A 34 12.70 9.23 -13.31
CA HIS A 34 13.92 8.65 -12.73
C HIS A 34 13.89 8.51 -11.19
N PHE A 35 12.70 8.26 -10.63
CA PHE A 35 12.42 8.24 -9.19
C PHE A 35 12.69 9.56 -8.46
N THR A 36 12.59 10.68 -9.15
CA THR A 36 12.70 12.00 -8.54
C THR A 36 11.35 12.43 -7.95
N GLY A 37 11.28 12.69 -6.65
CA GLY A 37 10.06 13.12 -5.97
C GLY A 37 10.11 12.89 -4.47
N ALA A 38 9.27 13.61 -3.73
CA ALA A 38 9.17 13.49 -2.28
C ALA A 38 8.32 12.27 -1.82
N LEU A 39 7.50 11.69 -2.70
CA LEU A 39 6.65 10.53 -2.40
C LEU A 39 7.00 9.33 -3.30
N LEU A 40 7.70 8.34 -2.74
CA LEU A 40 7.83 7.01 -3.36
C LEU A 40 6.63 6.13 -2.96
N ALA A 41 5.91 5.58 -3.94
CA ALA A 41 4.78 4.68 -3.74
C ALA A 41 5.10 3.27 -4.28
N LEU A 42 5.02 2.26 -3.42
CA LEU A 42 5.32 0.86 -3.72
C LEU A 42 4.10 -0.01 -3.46
N TYR A 43 3.71 -0.83 -4.44
CA TYR A 43 2.64 -1.81 -4.26
C TYR A 43 3.20 -3.09 -3.62
N VAL A 44 2.50 -3.60 -2.60
CA VAL A 44 2.97 -4.70 -1.75
C VAL A 44 2.12 -5.94 -1.97
N PHE A 45 2.73 -6.98 -2.52
CA PHE A 45 2.08 -8.25 -2.90
C PHE A 45 2.63 -9.42 -2.10
N ALA A 46 1.86 -10.50 -2.04
CA ALA A 46 2.31 -11.82 -1.66
C ALA A 46 1.80 -12.85 -2.69
N ALA A 47 2.23 -14.11 -2.56
CA ALA A 47 1.64 -15.18 -3.36
C ALA A 47 0.14 -15.30 -3.10
N ALA A 48 -0.69 -15.58 -4.10
CA ALA A 48 -2.11 -15.86 -3.87
C ALA A 48 -2.28 -17.20 -3.15
N GLU A 49 -3.12 -17.25 -2.10
CA GLU A 49 -3.37 -18.47 -1.34
C GLU A 49 -3.92 -19.59 -2.26
N PRO A 50 -3.31 -20.79 -2.30
CA PRO A 50 -3.74 -21.88 -3.18
C PRO A 50 -5.13 -22.42 -2.80
N MET A 51 -5.94 -22.88 -3.76
CA MET A 51 -7.10 -23.70 -3.40
C MET A 51 -6.64 -25.09 -2.97
N VAL A 52 -6.93 -25.46 -1.73
CA VAL A 52 -6.84 -26.85 -1.26
C VAL A 52 -7.83 -27.71 -2.07
N PRO A 53 -7.44 -28.89 -2.60
CA PRO A 53 -8.36 -29.81 -3.25
C PRO A 53 -9.39 -30.36 -2.25
N VAL A 54 -10.62 -30.54 -2.72
CA VAL A 54 -11.77 -30.99 -1.91
C VAL A 54 -11.59 -32.41 -1.34
N ASP A 55 -10.61 -33.18 -1.83
CA ASP A 55 -10.35 -34.57 -1.45
C ASP A 55 -9.28 -34.78 -0.36
N LEU A 56 -8.67 -33.71 0.15
CA LEU A 56 -7.75 -33.78 1.31
C LEU A 56 -8.37 -33.28 2.63
N ALA A 57 -9.65 -32.93 2.63
CA ALA A 57 -10.39 -32.60 3.86
C ALA A 57 -10.82 -33.88 4.58
N SER A 58 -10.18 -34.18 5.73
CA SER A 58 -10.31 -35.44 6.46
C SER A 58 -11.66 -35.68 7.17
N ASP A 59 -12.54 -34.68 7.22
CA ASP A 59 -13.82 -34.73 7.94
C ASP A 59 -15.01 -34.41 7.03
N GLU A 60 -16.01 -35.29 7.02
CA GLU A 60 -17.23 -35.13 6.24
C GLU A 60 -18.09 -33.95 6.73
N GLN A 61 -18.06 -33.67 8.04
CA GLN A 61 -18.60 -32.47 8.67
C GLN A 61 -18.02 -31.19 8.01
N THR A 62 -16.71 -31.18 7.78
CA THR A 62 -15.97 -30.08 7.15
C THR A 62 -16.29 -29.98 5.66
N ARG A 63 -16.35 -31.12 4.93
CA ARG A 63 -16.77 -31.13 3.52
C ARG A 63 -18.14 -30.48 3.34
N SER A 64 -19.10 -30.76 4.23
CA SER A 64 -20.45 -30.17 4.20
C SER A 64 -20.45 -28.65 4.46
N ALA A 65 -19.65 -28.18 5.42
CA ALA A 65 -19.50 -26.75 5.70
C ALA A 65 -18.84 -25.99 4.54
N THR A 66 -17.76 -26.54 3.96
CA THR A 66 -17.07 -25.94 2.81
C THR A 66 -17.98 -25.93 1.57
N MET A 67 -18.65 -27.04 1.23
CA MET A 67 -19.55 -27.09 0.06
C MET A 67 -20.69 -26.07 0.16
N LYS A 68 -21.33 -25.91 1.32
CA LYS A 68 -22.46 -24.96 1.47
C LYS A 68 -22.05 -23.49 1.36
N GLY A 69 -20.78 -23.15 1.59
CA GLY A 69 -20.24 -21.83 1.28
C GLY A 69 -19.88 -21.64 -0.21
N TYR A 70 -19.39 -22.68 -0.87
CA TYR A 70 -18.85 -22.60 -2.24
C TYR A 70 -19.89 -22.85 -3.36
N ALA A 71 -20.94 -23.62 -3.11
CA ALA A 71 -21.83 -24.15 -4.17
C ALA A 71 -22.86 -23.16 -4.77
N GLN A 72 -22.69 -21.84 -4.60
CA GLN A 72 -23.66 -20.84 -5.07
C GLN A 72 -23.09 -19.62 -5.81
N ASP A 73 -21.76 -19.44 -5.90
CA ASP A 73 -21.17 -18.28 -6.61
C ASP A 73 -20.30 -18.73 -7.81
N ASN A 74 -20.96 -18.83 -8.98
CA ASN A 74 -20.41 -18.83 -10.35
C ASN A 74 -19.28 -19.83 -10.71
N ALA A 75 -19.64 -20.84 -11.50
CA ALA A 75 -18.73 -21.85 -12.07
C ALA A 75 -17.84 -21.31 -13.22
N SER A 76 -16.90 -20.40 -12.94
CA SER A 76 -16.09 -19.74 -13.99
C SER A 76 -14.61 -19.45 -13.68
N THR A 77 -14.03 -19.89 -12.55
CA THR A 77 -12.58 -19.71 -12.26
C THR A 77 -11.90 -20.92 -11.57
N PRO A 78 -10.88 -21.56 -12.20
CA PRO A 78 -10.10 -22.63 -11.57
C PRO A 78 -8.70 -22.14 -11.08
N PHE A 79 -8.29 -22.51 -9.86
CA PHE A 79 -6.93 -22.29 -9.33
C PHE A 79 -6.46 -23.42 -8.36
N HIS A 80 -5.96 -24.53 -8.89
CA HIS A 80 -5.14 -25.50 -8.14
C HIS A 80 -3.75 -25.55 -8.82
N HIS A 81 -2.59 -25.78 -8.18
CA HIS A 81 -2.20 -26.37 -6.88
C HIS A 81 -0.85 -25.71 -6.42
N THR A 82 -0.13 -26.28 -5.41
CA THR A 82 1.04 -25.64 -4.75
C THR A 82 2.35 -26.48 -4.69
N THR A 83 3.55 -25.92 -4.96
CA THR A 83 4.87 -26.14 -4.28
C THR A 83 6.00 -25.29 -4.93
N ALA A 84 6.69 -24.34 -4.24
CA ALA A 84 8.08 -23.87 -4.56
C ALA A 84 8.60 -22.65 -3.74
N LEU A 85 9.77 -22.48 -3.06
CA LEU A 85 10.85 -23.21 -2.31
C LEU A 85 11.69 -22.05 -1.50
N LEU A 86 12.66 -22.24 -0.53
CA LEU A 86 13.60 -21.24 0.18
C LEU A 86 14.96 -21.75 0.87
N PRO A 87 16.17 -21.08 0.84
CA PRO A 87 17.55 -21.63 1.16
C PRO A 87 18.17 -21.47 2.60
N SER A 88 19.48 -21.81 2.81
CA SER A 88 20.22 -21.67 4.10
C SER A 88 21.46 -20.74 4.09
N LEU A 89 21.89 -20.23 5.27
CA LEU A 89 22.93 -19.19 5.40
C LEU A 89 24.32 -19.58 4.85
N ARG A 90 24.84 -20.77 5.13
CA ARG A 90 26.19 -21.16 4.67
C ARG A 90 26.31 -21.21 3.14
N GLU A 91 25.21 -21.50 2.46
CA GLU A 91 25.13 -21.50 0.99
C GLU A 91 25.17 -20.05 0.46
N TYR A 92 24.59 -19.10 1.19
CA TYR A 92 24.65 -17.65 0.90
C TYR A 92 26.04 -17.04 1.19
N ASP A 93 26.67 -17.42 2.29
CA ASP A 93 28.02 -16.97 2.66
C ASP A 93 29.06 -17.43 1.62
N ALA A 94 29.00 -18.71 1.20
CA ALA A 94 29.86 -19.26 0.15
C ALA A 94 29.63 -18.58 -1.21
N ALA A 95 28.36 -18.35 -1.60
CA ALA A 95 28.05 -17.62 -2.83
C ALA A 95 28.59 -16.18 -2.81
N SER A 96 28.56 -15.51 -1.66
CA SER A 96 29.10 -14.16 -1.47
C SER A 96 30.64 -14.14 -1.47
N CYS A 97 31.29 -15.17 -0.94
CA CYS A 97 32.75 -15.40 -1.01
C CYS A 97 33.23 -15.45 -2.47
N VAL A 98 32.56 -16.26 -3.31
CA VAL A 98 32.87 -16.37 -4.74
C VAL A 98 32.56 -15.07 -5.49
N LEU A 99 31.44 -14.39 -5.20
CA LEU A 99 31.07 -13.14 -5.87
C LEU A 99 32.03 -11.98 -5.57
N ALA A 100 32.59 -11.92 -4.36
CA ALA A 100 33.51 -10.87 -3.92
C ALA A 100 34.96 -11.08 -4.38
N THR A 101 35.38 -12.34 -4.60
CA THR A 101 36.77 -12.68 -4.93
C THR A 101 36.99 -13.12 -6.38
N GLY A 102 35.92 -13.56 -7.07
CA GLY A 102 36.00 -14.10 -8.43
C GLY A 102 36.67 -15.48 -8.54
N ASN A 103 37.04 -16.12 -7.42
CA ASN A 103 37.71 -17.41 -7.39
C ASN A 103 36.78 -18.51 -6.86
N THR A 104 36.76 -19.66 -7.53
CA THR A 104 35.96 -20.85 -7.19
C THR A 104 36.77 -21.94 -6.46
N THR A 105 37.98 -21.61 -6.01
CA THR A 105 38.93 -22.53 -5.35
C THR A 105 39.53 -21.91 -4.08
N GLY A 106 39.98 -22.73 -3.13
CA GLY A 106 40.48 -22.28 -1.82
C GLY A 106 39.38 -22.23 -0.75
N ASP A 107 39.41 -21.26 0.16
CA ASP A 107 38.45 -21.19 1.28
C ASP A 107 36.99 -20.89 0.86
N CYS A 108 36.75 -20.45 -0.37
CA CYS A 108 35.40 -20.38 -0.98
C CYS A 108 34.99 -21.71 -1.67
N ALA A 109 35.84 -22.73 -1.69
CA ALA A 109 35.55 -24.03 -2.33
C ALA A 109 34.63 -24.88 -1.44
N ALA A 110 33.85 -25.73 -2.10
CA ALA A 110 32.65 -26.27 -1.48
C ALA A 110 32.28 -27.64 -2.08
N GLU A 111 32.64 -28.69 -1.36
CA GLU A 111 32.50 -30.09 -1.80
C GLU A 111 31.11 -30.69 -1.50
N ASP A 112 30.70 -31.65 -2.33
CA ASP A 112 29.52 -32.52 -2.19
C ASP A 112 28.18 -31.85 -1.82
N PHE A 113 27.77 -30.89 -2.64
CA PHE A 113 26.38 -30.42 -2.66
C PHE A 113 25.42 -31.46 -3.25
N ALA A 114 24.86 -32.30 -2.38
CA ALA A 114 23.50 -32.80 -2.61
C ALA A 114 22.56 -31.57 -2.75
N PRO A 115 21.88 -31.35 -3.89
CA PRO A 115 21.18 -30.10 -4.19
C PRO A 115 19.96 -29.92 -3.28
N ARG A 116 20.16 -29.25 -2.14
CA ARG A 116 19.11 -29.02 -1.16
C ARG A 116 18.16 -27.97 -1.66
N ARG A 117 17.11 -28.43 -2.33
CA ARG A 117 15.91 -27.64 -2.63
C ARG A 117 15.12 -27.34 -1.34
N VAL A 118 15.63 -26.41 -0.53
CA VAL A 118 15.05 -25.06 -0.38
C VAL A 118 13.51 -25.04 -0.08
N VAL A 119 13.02 -24.65 1.12
CA VAL A 119 11.61 -24.62 1.66
C VAL A 119 10.69 -23.35 1.68
N LEU A 120 9.78 -23.04 0.72
CA LEU A 120 8.53 -22.21 0.92
C LEU A 120 7.51 -23.02 1.76
N ARG A 121 7.96 -23.58 2.88
CA ARG A 121 7.23 -24.53 3.74
C ARG A 121 6.90 -25.86 3.05
N ARG A 122 7.44 -26.95 3.61
CA ARG A 122 7.27 -28.33 3.11
C ARG A 122 5.79 -28.79 3.03
N GLY A 123 4.89 -28.18 3.81
CA GLY A 123 3.46 -28.50 3.80
C GLY A 123 2.68 -27.96 2.59
N TRP A 124 3.23 -27.01 1.84
CA TRP A 124 2.61 -26.47 0.63
C TRP A 124 2.90 -27.36 -0.59
N GLN A 125 2.85 -28.69 -0.40
CA GLN A 125 3.26 -29.68 -1.40
C GLN A 125 2.07 -30.50 -1.91
N SER A 126 1.45 -29.99 -2.96
CA SER A 126 0.37 -30.65 -3.69
C SER A 126 0.89 -31.63 -4.74
N ALA A 127 0.56 -32.90 -4.59
CA ALA A 127 0.48 -33.79 -5.76
C ALA A 127 -0.66 -33.30 -6.67
N GLY A 128 -0.41 -33.12 -7.97
CA GLY A 128 -1.44 -32.82 -8.97
C GLY A 128 -1.21 -31.58 -9.85
N ILE A 129 -0.26 -30.69 -9.55
CA ILE A 129 0.09 -29.58 -10.47
C ILE A 129 0.81 -30.12 -11.72
N PRO A 130 0.39 -29.74 -12.93
CA PRO A 130 1.31 -29.67 -14.06
C PRO A 130 2.42 -28.67 -13.76
N SER A 131 3.63 -28.95 -14.28
CA SER A 131 4.80 -28.07 -14.28
C SER A 131 4.46 -26.58 -14.37
N PRO A 132 4.93 -25.70 -13.44
CA PRO A 132 4.69 -24.26 -13.52
C PRO A 132 5.30 -23.67 -14.81
N PRO A 133 4.90 -22.46 -15.26
CA PRO A 133 5.50 -21.85 -16.46
C PRO A 133 7.03 -21.74 -16.37
N CYS A 134 7.57 -21.59 -15.15
CA CYS A 134 8.99 -21.69 -14.81
C CYS A 134 9.68 -22.95 -15.36
N ASP A 135 9.03 -24.11 -15.31
CA ASP A 135 9.58 -25.38 -15.80
C ASP A 135 9.81 -25.34 -17.32
N ARG A 136 8.95 -24.64 -18.06
CA ARG A 136 9.15 -24.42 -19.50
C ARG A 136 10.28 -23.43 -19.76
N VAL A 137 10.36 -22.33 -18.99
CA VAL A 137 11.47 -21.36 -19.08
C VAL A 137 12.81 -22.09 -18.86
N LEU A 138 12.92 -22.86 -17.78
CA LEU A 138 14.13 -23.60 -17.39
C LEU A 138 14.52 -24.65 -18.44
N ARG A 139 13.57 -25.46 -18.93
CA ARG A 139 13.82 -26.43 -20.01
C ARG A 139 14.24 -25.74 -21.31
N THR A 140 13.53 -24.70 -21.75
CA THR A 140 13.87 -24.00 -23.00
C THR A 140 15.22 -23.27 -22.92
N SER A 141 15.64 -22.78 -21.75
CA SER A 141 17.01 -22.26 -21.55
C SER A 141 18.10 -23.33 -21.54
N GLY A 142 17.75 -24.62 -21.52
CA GLY A 142 18.68 -25.75 -21.45
C GLY A 142 18.59 -26.78 -22.59
N SER A 143 17.72 -26.59 -23.60
CA SER A 143 17.53 -27.62 -24.65
C SER A 143 17.21 -27.08 -26.06
N SER A 144 18.24 -26.81 -26.86
CA SER A 144 18.34 -27.19 -28.30
C SER A 144 19.67 -26.69 -28.89
N GLU A 145 20.02 -27.17 -30.08
CA GLU A 145 21.29 -26.86 -30.78
C GLU A 145 21.33 -25.39 -31.23
N GLY A 146 22.03 -24.57 -30.44
CA GLY A 146 22.17 -23.13 -30.65
C GLY A 146 22.78 -22.47 -29.42
N ALA A 147 23.09 -21.17 -29.50
CA ALA A 147 23.56 -20.44 -28.32
C ALA A 147 22.46 -20.39 -27.24
N PRO A 148 22.71 -20.84 -25.99
CA PRO A 148 21.66 -21.02 -24.99
C PRO A 148 21.02 -19.68 -24.63
N THR A 149 19.73 -19.55 -24.96
CA THR A 149 18.94 -18.35 -24.66
C THR A 149 18.64 -18.34 -23.17
N SER A 150 19.14 -17.33 -22.44
CA SER A 150 18.94 -17.27 -20.98
C SER A 150 17.46 -17.24 -20.61
N ALA A 151 17.11 -17.74 -19.42
CA ALA A 151 15.75 -17.69 -18.88
C ALA A 151 15.16 -16.26 -18.93
N LEU A 152 15.99 -15.26 -18.64
CA LEU A 152 15.65 -13.83 -18.75
C LEU A 152 15.39 -13.39 -20.19
N SER A 153 16.21 -13.82 -21.15
CA SER A 153 16.04 -13.54 -22.58
C SER A 153 14.75 -14.18 -23.14
N TYR A 154 14.47 -15.44 -22.75
CA TYR A 154 13.23 -16.13 -23.10
C TYR A 154 12.00 -15.39 -22.54
N LEU A 155 12.02 -15.02 -21.25
CA LEU A 155 10.94 -14.26 -20.63
C LEU A 155 10.78 -12.88 -21.29
N SER A 156 11.87 -12.21 -21.65
CA SER A 156 11.84 -10.92 -22.35
C SER A 156 11.12 -11.01 -23.68
N GLY A 157 11.38 -12.07 -24.47
CA GLY A 157 10.68 -12.32 -25.73
C GLY A 157 9.22 -12.76 -25.52
N ALA A 158 8.98 -13.74 -24.65
CA ALA A 158 7.66 -14.34 -24.44
C ALA A 158 6.61 -13.40 -23.80
N LEU A 159 7.07 -12.38 -23.07
CA LEU A 159 6.24 -11.34 -22.46
C LEU A 159 6.32 -9.99 -23.21
N SER A 160 6.94 -9.96 -24.39
CA SER A 160 7.14 -8.74 -25.21
C SER A 160 7.75 -7.56 -24.43
N LEU A 161 8.68 -7.85 -23.52
CA LEU A 161 9.26 -6.86 -22.62
C LEU A 161 10.32 -6.02 -23.34
N PRO A 162 10.28 -4.67 -23.24
CA PRO A 162 11.14 -3.78 -24.02
C PRO A 162 12.62 -3.80 -23.58
N VAL A 163 12.93 -4.39 -22.43
CA VAL A 163 14.30 -4.57 -21.91
C VAL A 163 14.41 -5.85 -21.10
N THR A 164 15.51 -6.59 -21.27
CA THR A 164 15.88 -7.68 -20.36
C THR A 164 16.23 -7.08 -18.98
N PRO A 165 15.60 -7.50 -17.87
CA PRO A 165 15.85 -6.90 -16.56
C PRO A 165 17.27 -7.14 -16.02
N ALA A 166 17.90 -6.09 -15.50
CA ALA A 166 19.09 -6.21 -14.67
C ALA A 166 18.68 -6.41 -13.19
N PHE A 167 19.27 -7.42 -12.55
CA PHE A 167 19.24 -7.76 -11.13
C PHE A 167 17.87 -8.05 -10.46
N THR A 168 17.64 -9.34 -10.23
CA THR A 168 17.01 -9.90 -9.00
C THR A 168 17.85 -11.10 -8.55
N SER A 169 17.58 -11.65 -7.36
CA SER A 169 18.27 -12.87 -6.88
C SER A 169 18.18 -14.02 -7.90
N PRO A 170 19.25 -14.82 -8.12
CA PRO A 170 19.18 -16.02 -8.95
C PRO A 170 18.25 -17.10 -8.38
N ALA A 171 18.00 -17.06 -7.06
CA ALA A 171 17.08 -17.96 -6.39
C ALA A 171 15.63 -17.50 -6.64
N GLU A 172 14.87 -18.37 -7.30
CA GLU A 172 13.41 -18.50 -7.13
C GLU A 172 12.54 -17.43 -7.81
N TYR A 173 12.61 -17.45 -9.14
CA TYR A 173 11.74 -16.72 -10.06
C TYR A 173 10.26 -17.12 -9.94
N ILE A 174 9.57 -16.58 -8.93
CA ILE A 174 8.22 -16.00 -9.04
C ILE A 174 7.25 -16.83 -9.90
N CYS A 175 7.06 -18.10 -9.53
CA CYS A 175 6.11 -19.01 -10.20
C CYS A 175 4.65 -18.80 -9.77
N HIS A 176 4.41 -17.83 -8.87
CA HIS A 176 3.10 -17.54 -8.26
C HIS A 176 2.56 -16.13 -8.58
N ALA A 177 3.26 -15.33 -9.40
CA ALA A 177 2.71 -14.08 -9.96
C ALA A 177 2.24 -14.28 -11.40
N SER A 178 1.22 -13.53 -11.79
CA SER A 178 0.68 -13.47 -13.13
C SER A 178 1.63 -12.76 -14.10
N SER A 179 1.51 -13.07 -15.40
CA SER A 179 2.22 -12.35 -16.45
C SER A 179 1.88 -10.85 -16.47
N ALA A 180 0.68 -10.47 -16.01
CA ALA A 180 0.26 -9.07 -15.90
C ALA A 180 0.99 -8.33 -14.77
N LEU A 181 1.11 -8.93 -13.57
CA LEU A 181 1.88 -8.35 -12.47
C LEU A 181 3.39 -8.31 -12.80
N TRP A 182 3.90 -9.31 -13.51
CA TRP A 182 5.26 -9.28 -14.07
C TRP A 182 5.46 -8.09 -15.02
N GLN A 183 4.54 -7.88 -15.97
CA GLN A 183 4.60 -6.74 -16.89
C GLN A 183 4.48 -5.41 -16.13
N GLU A 184 3.60 -5.29 -15.15
CA GLU A 184 3.45 -4.11 -14.30
C GLU A 184 4.73 -3.79 -13.52
N ALA A 185 5.32 -4.79 -12.85
CA ALA A 185 6.55 -4.65 -12.08
C ALA A 185 7.73 -4.19 -12.95
N LEU A 186 7.87 -4.75 -14.16
CA LEU A 186 8.94 -4.38 -15.08
C LEU A 186 8.69 -3.05 -15.79
N THR A 187 7.43 -2.66 -15.98
CA THR A 187 7.02 -1.39 -16.59
C THR A 187 7.22 -0.23 -15.61
N HIS A 188 6.75 -0.33 -14.36
CA HIS A 188 6.75 0.81 -13.44
C HIS A 188 7.80 0.75 -12.32
N ARG A 189 8.42 -0.42 -12.09
CA ARG A 189 9.56 -0.62 -11.17
C ARG A 189 9.29 -0.22 -9.72
N ASN A 190 8.02 -0.26 -9.28
CA ASN A 190 7.56 0.14 -7.96
C ASN A 190 6.73 -0.96 -7.25
N VAL A 191 7.17 -2.21 -7.41
CA VAL A 191 6.49 -3.42 -6.89
C VAL A 191 7.40 -4.11 -5.88
N LEU A 192 6.85 -4.42 -4.71
CA LEU A 192 7.47 -5.21 -3.66
C LEU A 192 6.73 -6.55 -3.54
N TRP A 193 7.49 -7.65 -3.59
CA TRP A 193 6.98 -9.00 -3.36
C TRP A 193 7.41 -9.49 -1.98
N ILE A 194 6.47 -10.05 -1.23
CA ILE A 194 6.70 -10.70 0.06
C ILE A 194 6.52 -12.21 -0.14
N ASP A 195 7.55 -12.96 0.18
CA ASP A 195 7.64 -14.43 0.12
C ASP A 195 7.19 -15.12 1.42
N MET A 196 7.34 -14.46 2.56
CA MET A 196 7.07 -15.00 3.89
C MET A 196 5.57 -15.32 4.20
N MET A 197 4.64 -14.95 3.30
CA MET A 197 3.19 -15.10 3.51
C MET A 197 2.44 -15.30 2.18
N THR A 198 1.12 -15.56 2.27
CA THR A 198 0.16 -15.52 1.14
C THR A 198 -0.90 -14.45 1.35
N ASP A 199 -1.33 -13.82 0.25
CA ASP A 199 -2.57 -13.07 0.16
C ASP A 199 -3.75 -14.03 0.25
N ARG A 200 -4.47 -13.94 1.39
CA ARG A 200 -5.50 -14.90 1.81
C ARG A 200 -6.83 -14.71 1.07
N ARG A 201 -7.62 -15.77 0.98
CA ARG A 201 -8.94 -15.74 0.32
C ARG A 201 -10.02 -15.19 1.27
N PRO A 202 -10.91 -14.28 0.80
CA PRO A 202 -12.11 -13.89 1.54
C PRO A 202 -12.95 -15.10 1.97
N THR A 203 -13.44 -15.08 3.21
CA THR A 203 -14.39 -16.07 3.74
C THR A 203 -15.80 -15.50 3.86
N THR A 204 -16.08 -14.41 3.14
CA THR A 204 -17.31 -13.63 3.15
C THR A 204 -17.69 -13.26 1.72
N LYS A 205 -18.96 -12.91 1.46
CA LYS A 205 -19.42 -12.44 0.14
C LYS A 205 -19.08 -10.96 -0.14
N LYS A 206 -18.12 -10.38 0.58
CA LYS A 206 -17.71 -8.99 0.45
C LYS A 206 -17.17 -8.70 -0.96
N LYS A 207 -17.54 -7.55 -1.52
CA LYS A 207 -16.98 -7.01 -2.76
C LYS A 207 -16.07 -5.81 -2.50
N LEU A 208 -15.33 -5.45 -3.55
CA LEU A 208 -14.56 -4.22 -3.63
C LEU A 208 -15.46 -3.00 -3.30
N GLY A 209 -15.02 -2.14 -2.38
CA GLY A 209 -15.74 -0.94 -1.92
C GLY A 209 -16.79 -1.15 -0.82
N GLU A 210 -17.18 -2.40 -0.50
CA GLU A 210 -18.21 -2.64 0.52
C GLU A 210 -17.70 -2.44 1.97
N ALA A 211 -18.63 -2.16 2.89
CA ALA A 211 -18.34 -1.82 4.30
C ALA A 211 -18.18 -3.03 5.25
N THR A 212 -18.35 -4.25 4.75
CA THR A 212 -18.32 -5.51 5.53
C THR A 212 -16.89 -5.94 5.90
N ASN A 213 -16.75 -6.99 6.71
CA ASN A 213 -15.49 -7.68 6.96
C ASN A 213 -15.13 -8.59 5.76
N TRP A 214 -13.84 -8.82 5.51
CA TRP A 214 -13.36 -9.80 4.52
C TRP A 214 -13.28 -11.22 5.12
N GLY A 215 -13.14 -11.32 6.44
CA GLY A 215 -13.02 -12.56 7.20
C GLY A 215 -11.62 -12.74 7.80
N LEU A 216 -11.57 -13.45 8.94
CA LEU A 216 -10.39 -13.56 9.80
C LEU A 216 -9.05 -13.88 9.08
N PRO A 217 -8.97 -14.77 8.07
CA PRO A 217 -7.71 -15.03 7.37
C PRO A 217 -7.19 -13.81 6.59
N VAL A 218 -8.07 -13.08 5.89
CA VAL A 218 -7.71 -11.86 5.16
C VAL A 218 -7.34 -10.74 6.12
N GLU A 219 -8.12 -10.59 7.18
CA GLU A 219 -7.92 -9.60 8.24
C GLU A 219 -6.59 -9.78 8.98
N VAL A 220 -6.19 -11.02 9.26
CA VAL A 220 -4.84 -11.34 9.73
C VAL A 220 -3.79 -11.07 8.66
N GLY A 221 -4.01 -11.51 7.42
CA GLY A 221 -3.06 -11.33 6.31
C GLY A 221 -2.73 -9.85 6.04
N MET A 222 -3.69 -8.94 6.18
CA MET A 222 -3.46 -7.50 6.08
C MET A 222 -2.51 -7.01 7.18
N SER A 223 -2.71 -7.44 8.44
CA SER A 223 -1.79 -7.14 9.54
C SER A 223 -0.38 -7.71 9.34
N GLN A 224 -0.26 -8.93 8.81
CA GLN A 224 1.04 -9.51 8.42
C GLN A 224 1.73 -8.64 7.37
N LYS A 225 1.02 -8.27 6.31
CA LYS A 225 1.53 -7.42 5.23
C LYS A 225 1.90 -6.01 5.70
N LEU A 226 1.18 -5.43 6.67
CA LEU A 226 1.57 -4.16 7.30
C LEU A 226 2.90 -4.30 8.05
N ILE A 227 3.02 -5.26 8.98
CA ILE A 227 4.22 -5.39 9.81
C ILE A 227 5.46 -5.69 8.96
N LEU A 228 5.32 -6.54 7.93
CA LEU A 228 6.39 -6.82 6.96
C LEU A 228 6.72 -5.60 6.07
N TRP A 229 5.72 -4.80 5.66
CA TRP A 229 5.95 -3.52 4.99
C TRP A 229 6.72 -2.53 5.87
N LEU A 230 6.33 -2.37 7.15
CA LEU A 230 7.03 -1.49 8.08
C LEU A 230 8.48 -1.94 8.28
N ALA A 231 8.73 -3.24 8.45
CA ALA A 231 10.07 -3.80 8.58
C ALA A 231 10.92 -3.56 7.32
N TYR A 232 10.39 -3.88 6.13
CA TYR A 232 11.09 -3.62 4.87
C TYR A 232 11.40 -2.14 4.69
N ALA A 233 10.40 -1.27 4.86
CA ALA A 233 10.56 0.18 4.67
C ALA A 233 11.57 0.78 5.66
N TYR A 234 11.55 0.33 6.92
CA TYR A 234 12.51 0.74 7.93
C TYR A 234 13.95 0.32 7.58
N HIS A 235 14.18 -0.93 7.16
CA HIS A 235 15.54 -1.39 6.88
C HIS A 235 16.10 -0.95 5.52
N ALA A 236 15.25 -0.84 4.49
CA ALA A 236 15.65 -0.45 3.13
C ALA A 236 15.81 1.06 2.96
N PHE A 237 14.86 1.88 3.41
CA PHE A 237 14.84 3.33 3.17
C PHE A 237 15.36 4.11 4.38
N ARG A 238 16.65 3.93 4.67
CA ARG A 238 17.32 4.44 5.89
C ARG A 238 17.15 5.95 6.08
N ASP A 239 17.22 6.71 5.00
CA ASP A 239 17.20 8.18 5.00
C ASP A 239 15.79 8.76 4.77
N VAL A 240 14.76 7.92 4.64
CA VAL A 240 13.36 8.36 4.49
C VAL A 240 12.73 8.58 5.87
N PRO A 241 12.27 9.79 6.20
CA PRO A 241 11.79 10.12 7.55
C PRO A 241 10.38 9.59 7.86
N PHE A 242 9.55 9.38 6.83
CA PHE A 242 8.14 9.01 7.01
C PHE A 242 7.79 7.75 6.24
N ILE A 243 7.24 6.77 6.96
CA ILE A 243 6.65 5.57 6.38
C ILE A 243 5.14 5.80 6.30
N ILE A 244 4.54 5.47 5.15
CA ILE A 244 3.11 5.69 4.87
C ILE A 244 2.51 4.35 4.45
N LYS A 245 1.28 4.07 4.88
CA LYS A 245 0.40 3.03 4.32
C LYS A 245 -0.91 3.65 3.83
N GLY A 246 -1.45 3.13 2.73
CA GLY A 246 -2.81 3.38 2.27
C GLY A 246 -3.27 2.22 1.39
N ASP A 247 -4.57 2.13 1.10
CA ASP A 247 -5.14 1.02 0.34
C ASP A 247 -5.04 1.21 -1.19
N ASP A 248 -5.08 0.11 -1.95
CA ASP A 248 -5.07 0.14 -3.43
C ASP A 248 -6.41 0.58 -4.06
N ASP A 249 -7.39 0.97 -3.23
CA ASP A 249 -8.60 1.71 -3.59
C ASP A 249 -8.66 3.13 -2.96
N SER A 250 -7.51 3.71 -2.58
CA SER A 250 -7.40 5.13 -2.19
C SER A 250 -6.89 6.04 -3.32
N TYR A 251 -7.54 7.19 -3.50
CA TYR A 251 -7.05 8.35 -4.24
C TYR A 251 -6.34 9.33 -3.29
N MET A 252 -5.25 9.97 -3.72
CA MET A 252 -4.47 10.93 -2.90
C MET A 252 -4.18 12.25 -3.64
N LYS A 253 -4.60 13.40 -3.10
CA LYS A 253 -4.25 14.74 -3.59
C LYS A 253 -2.82 15.11 -3.13
N VAL A 254 -1.82 14.45 -3.71
CA VAL A 254 -0.40 14.53 -3.29
C VAL A 254 0.13 15.96 -3.09
N PRO A 255 -0.13 16.95 -3.98
CA PRO A 255 0.38 18.32 -3.79
C PRO A 255 -0.17 19.02 -2.54
N GLN A 256 -1.39 18.69 -2.14
CA GLN A 256 -1.98 19.18 -0.89
C GLN A 256 -1.32 18.49 0.31
N PHE A 257 -1.25 17.15 0.29
CA PHE A 257 -0.67 16.36 1.39
C PHE A 257 0.79 16.77 1.67
N LEU A 258 1.64 16.88 0.65
CA LEU A 258 3.04 17.25 0.84
C LEU A 258 3.23 18.71 1.29
N SER A 259 2.35 19.63 0.86
CA SER A 259 2.33 20.99 1.41
C SER A 259 1.92 21.03 2.88
N ASP A 260 0.93 20.22 3.27
CA ASP A 260 0.48 20.09 4.66
C ASP A 260 1.58 19.47 5.54
N VAL A 261 2.25 18.41 5.08
CA VAL A 261 3.43 17.82 5.76
C VAL A 261 4.52 18.87 5.92
N ARG A 262 4.96 19.55 4.85
CA ARG A 262 5.99 20.61 4.93
C ARG A 262 5.62 21.72 5.91
N TYR A 263 4.36 22.15 5.92
CA TYR A 263 3.88 23.19 6.83
C TYR A 263 3.98 22.77 8.30
N VAL A 264 3.56 21.55 8.64
CA VAL A 264 3.66 21.03 10.01
C VAL A 264 5.11 20.74 10.40
N MET A 265 5.91 20.16 9.51
CA MET A 265 7.35 19.94 9.74
C MET A 265 8.12 21.24 9.95
N GLY A 266 7.73 22.33 9.27
CA GLY A 266 8.24 23.69 9.47
C GLY A 266 7.75 24.37 10.75
N GLY A 267 7.25 23.62 11.73
CA GLY A 267 6.72 24.14 12.99
C GLY A 267 5.50 25.06 12.81
N MET A 268 4.77 24.93 11.70
CA MET A 268 3.63 25.78 11.31
C MET A 268 3.95 27.28 11.16
N GLN A 269 5.22 27.67 11.08
CA GLN A 269 5.65 29.08 11.03
C GLN A 269 5.36 29.73 9.67
N ALA A 270 5.63 29.00 8.59
CA ALA A 270 5.37 29.42 7.22
C ALA A 270 5.08 28.19 6.35
N ARG A 271 4.18 28.33 5.38
CA ARG A 271 3.90 27.29 4.38
C ARG A 271 4.71 27.59 3.12
N PRO A 272 5.65 26.71 2.70
CA PRO A 272 6.31 26.86 1.42
C PRO A 272 5.29 26.82 0.27
N PRO A 273 5.47 27.61 -0.81
CA PRO A 273 4.68 27.45 -2.02
C PRO A 273 4.91 26.04 -2.62
N PRO A 274 4.02 25.54 -3.48
CA PRO A 274 4.27 24.33 -4.26
C PRO A 274 5.61 24.41 -5.02
N PRO A 275 6.36 23.30 -5.16
CA PRO A 275 7.58 23.30 -5.96
C PRO A 275 7.27 23.58 -7.44
N PRO A 276 8.08 24.39 -8.15
CA PRO A 276 8.00 24.48 -9.60
C PRO A 276 8.51 23.19 -10.27
N ALA A 277 8.22 23.03 -11.56
CA ALA A 277 8.52 21.82 -12.36
C ALA A 277 9.99 21.35 -12.30
N ASP A 278 10.94 22.28 -12.10
CA ASP A 278 12.38 22.06 -12.08
C ASP A 278 12.97 21.86 -10.67
N ALA A 279 12.18 22.03 -9.60
CA ALA A 279 12.68 22.05 -8.23
C ALA A 279 12.81 20.68 -7.54
N ALA A 280 12.59 19.57 -8.26
CA ALA A 280 12.44 18.24 -7.67
C ALA A 280 13.68 17.71 -6.88
N ASN A 281 14.86 18.33 -7.07
CA ASN A 281 16.10 18.04 -6.33
C ASN A 281 16.54 19.18 -5.38
N ARG A 282 15.70 20.19 -5.09
CA ARG A 282 16.09 21.35 -4.25
C ARG A 282 15.83 21.10 -2.78
N SER A 283 16.89 21.23 -1.97
CA SER A 283 16.85 21.13 -0.50
C SER A 283 15.85 22.08 0.18
N THR A 284 15.48 23.18 -0.47
CA THR A 284 14.45 24.13 -0.02
C THR A 284 13.06 23.53 0.21
N TYR A 285 12.80 22.34 -0.34
CA TYR A 285 11.52 21.63 -0.20
C TYR A 285 11.61 20.33 0.60
N ALA A 286 12.79 19.99 1.12
CA ALA A 286 12.95 18.95 2.12
C ALA A 286 12.57 19.50 3.52
N PRO A 287 11.92 18.71 4.40
CA PRO A 287 11.73 19.11 5.79
C PRO A 287 13.08 19.17 6.51
N ASP A 288 13.24 20.15 7.43
CA ASP A 288 14.40 20.21 8.31
C ASP A 288 14.37 19.07 9.33
N MET A 289 15.07 17.98 9.02
CA MET A 289 15.13 16.81 9.89
C MET A 289 15.84 17.06 11.23
N GLY A 290 16.61 18.15 11.38
CA GLY A 290 17.14 18.59 12.67
C GLY A 290 16.09 19.22 13.58
N ARG A 291 14.89 19.50 13.06
CA ARG A 291 13.74 20.06 13.80
C ARG A 291 12.47 19.21 13.68
N ALA A 292 12.56 18.07 13.00
CA ALA A 292 11.43 17.17 12.81
C ALA A 292 10.97 16.57 14.15
N GLU A 293 9.67 16.62 14.43
CA GLU A 293 9.10 15.93 15.58
C GLU A 293 8.40 14.64 15.15
N CYS A 294 8.57 13.58 15.96
CA CYS A 294 7.88 12.32 15.75
C CYS A 294 6.37 12.52 15.66
N MET A 295 5.74 11.84 14.70
CA MET A 295 4.30 11.99 14.46
C MET A 295 3.65 10.70 13.97
N TYR A 296 2.38 10.54 14.34
CA TYR A 296 1.45 9.58 13.78
C TYR A 296 0.26 10.33 13.19
N TRP A 297 0.29 10.50 11.87
CA TRP A 297 -0.65 11.32 11.08
C TRP A 297 -1.65 10.43 10.37
N GLY A 298 -2.93 10.75 10.48
CA GLY A 298 -3.92 10.16 9.60
C GLY A 298 -5.36 10.46 9.99
N SER A 299 -6.24 9.63 9.44
CA SER A 299 -7.66 9.66 9.71
C SER A 299 -7.96 9.07 11.09
N LEU A 300 -7.80 9.88 12.14
CA LEU A 300 -7.89 9.40 13.53
C LEU A 300 -9.31 8.93 13.88
N ARG A 301 -9.39 7.76 14.52
CA ARG A 301 -10.58 7.07 14.99
C ARG A 301 -10.40 6.60 16.44
N LEU A 302 -11.48 6.09 17.02
CA LEU A 302 -11.52 5.52 18.37
C LEU A 302 -11.99 4.07 18.32
N PHE A 303 -11.32 3.19 19.07
CA PHE A 303 -11.71 1.80 19.29
C PHE A 303 -11.73 1.55 20.82
N GLY A 304 -12.92 1.62 21.43
CA GLY A 304 -13.04 1.70 22.89
C GLY A 304 -12.34 2.95 23.44
N GLN A 305 -11.24 2.76 24.17
CA GLN A 305 -10.36 3.83 24.68
C GLN A 305 -9.08 4.05 23.84
N LEU A 306 -8.88 3.31 22.74
CA LEU A 306 -7.71 3.44 21.88
C LEU A 306 -7.93 4.50 20.80
N THR A 307 -6.96 5.40 20.62
CA THR A 307 -6.78 6.21 19.40
C THR A 307 -5.95 5.46 18.35
N TYR A 308 -6.40 5.46 17.11
CA TYR A 308 -5.68 4.88 15.97
C TYR A 308 -5.97 5.67 14.69
N ASN A 309 -5.10 5.61 13.68
CA ASN A 309 -5.37 6.20 12.36
C ASN A 309 -5.85 5.11 11.40
N SER A 310 -7.04 5.27 10.85
CA SER A 310 -7.72 4.25 10.03
C SER A 310 -7.03 3.94 8.70
N GLY A 311 -7.17 2.71 8.20
CA GLY A 311 -6.49 2.16 7.02
C GLY A 311 -6.56 2.95 5.71
N LEU A 312 -7.55 3.85 5.55
CA LEU A 312 -7.73 4.81 4.44
C LEU A 312 -6.37 5.34 3.92
N LEU A 313 -5.63 5.97 4.83
CA LEU A 313 -4.21 6.33 4.75
C LEU A 313 -3.72 6.73 6.15
N PHE A 314 -2.50 6.32 6.51
CA PHE A 314 -1.77 6.86 7.64
C PHE A 314 -0.27 6.97 7.35
N MET A 315 0.37 7.90 8.06
CA MET A 315 1.81 8.16 8.03
C MET A 315 2.36 8.12 9.45
N LEU A 316 3.54 7.52 9.61
CA LEU A 316 4.27 7.49 10.87
C LEU A 316 5.73 7.88 10.65
N ASP A 317 6.29 8.57 11.62
CA ASP A 317 7.72 8.83 11.70
C ASP A 317 8.52 7.52 11.80
N ARG A 318 9.67 7.49 11.14
CA ARG A 318 10.61 6.36 11.09
C ARG A 318 10.99 5.83 12.48
N LEU A 319 11.12 6.70 13.48
CA LEU A 319 11.43 6.32 14.86
C LEU A 319 10.28 5.55 15.51
N LEU A 320 9.03 5.92 15.23
CA LEU A 320 7.84 5.17 15.68
C LEU A 320 7.79 3.80 15.01
N ALA A 321 8.10 3.72 13.71
CA ALA A 321 8.14 2.45 12.99
C ALA A 321 9.20 1.50 13.57
N GLY A 322 10.40 2.02 13.87
CA GLY A 322 11.44 1.25 14.55
C GLY A 322 10.96 0.72 15.91
N VAL A 323 10.43 1.58 16.76
CA VAL A 323 9.94 1.22 18.12
C VAL A 323 8.74 0.27 18.11
N VAL A 324 7.89 0.29 17.08
CA VAL A 324 6.81 -0.69 16.87
C VAL A 324 7.35 -2.09 16.51
N LEU A 325 8.54 -2.16 15.90
CA LEU A 325 9.22 -3.39 15.49
C LEU A 325 10.23 -3.92 16.51
N GLU A 326 10.70 -3.08 17.45
CA GLU A 326 11.65 -3.47 18.51
C GLU A 326 11.15 -4.70 19.30
N PRO A 327 12.07 -5.59 19.74
CA PRO A 327 11.79 -6.55 20.80
C PRO A 327 11.33 -5.86 22.08
N ARG A 328 10.70 -6.60 22.99
CA ARG A 328 10.28 -6.06 24.28
C ARG A 328 11.50 -5.66 25.14
N PRO A 329 11.37 -4.69 26.07
CA PRO A 329 12.48 -4.25 26.93
C PRO A 329 13.11 -5.34 27.84
N ASN A 330 12.43 -6.47 28.04
CA ASN A 330 12.93 -7.65 28.74
C ASN A 330 13.69 -8.65 27.83
N GLY A 331 13.90 -8.32 26.55
CA GLY A 331 14.53 -9.17 25.56
C GLY A 331 13.59 -10.20 24.89
N GLU A 332 12.31 -10.25 25.27
CA GLU A 332 11.34 -11.14 24.60
C GLU A 332 11.07 -10.68 23.15
N PRO A 333 10.92 -11.61 22.19
CA PRO A 333 10.50 -11.29 20.83
C PRO A 333 9.18 -10.51 20.78
N ASN A 334 9.09 -9.59 19.83
CA ASN A 334 7.84 -8.88 19.54
C ASN A 334 6.85 -9.84 18.87
N VAL A 335 5.80 -10.23 19.60
CA VAL A 335 4.81 -11.22 19.16
C VAL A 335 4.09 -10.80 17.87
N ALA A 336 3.88 -9.51 17.62
CA ALA A 336 3.29 -9.04 16.37
C ALA A 336 4.23 -9.26 15.17
N VAL A 337 5.54 -9.11 15.36
CA VAL A 337 6.57 -9.40 14.33
C VAL A 337 6.70 -10.91 14.11
N LEU A 338 6.63 -11.73 15.18
CA LEU A 338 6.60 -13.19 15.03
C LEU A 338 5.38 -13.66 14.22
N LEU A 339 4.18 -13.16 14.56
CA LEU A 339 2.95 -13.51 13.85
C LEU A 339 2.92 -13.01 12.40
N ALA A 340 3.72 -11.99 12.06
CA ALA A 340 3.89 -11.52 10.68
C ALA A 340 4.70 -12.50 9.82
N ALA A 341 5.68 -13.19 10.40
CA ALA A 341 6.56 -14.15 9.73
C ALA A 341 6.03 -15.61 9.74
N THR A 342 4.88 -15.87 10.36
CA THR A 342 4.22 -17.18 10.38
C THR A 342 3.07 -17.26 9.37
N ASP A 343 2.72 -18.47 8.92
CA ASP A 343 1.40 -18.68 8.31
C ASP A 343 0.27 -18.27 9.24
N PHE A 344 -0.87 -17.88 8.66
CA PHE A 344 -2.14 -17.91 9.37
C PHE A 344 -2.45 -19.36 9.77
N ASP A 345 -2.65 -19.58 11.06
CA ASP A 345 -3.14 -20.84 11.63
C ASP A 345 -4.46 -20.56 12.36
N PRO A 346 -5.60 -21.17 11.97
CA PRO A 346 -6.88 -20.94 12.63
C PRO A 346 -6.88 -21.35 14.12
N SER A 347 -5.97 -22.22 14.57
CA SER A 347 -5.79 -22.55 15.99
C SER A 347 -5.41 -21.32 16.84
N LEU A 348 -4.72 -20.35 16.22
CA LEU A 348 -4.30 -19.09 16.83
C LEU A 348 -5.39 -18.01 16.83
N SER A 349 -6.63 -18.32 16.41
CA SER A 349 -7.78 -17.39 16.42
C SER A 349 -7.89 -16.57 17.72
N ARG A 350 -7.77 -17.23 18.88
CA ARG A 350 -7.81 -16.54 20.19
C ARG A 350 -6.68 -15.52 20.35
N ALA A 351 -5.48 -15.81 19.85
CA ALA A 351 -4.35 -14.86 19.88
C ALA A 351 -4.57 -13.69 18.92
N TYR A 352 -5.08 -13.94 17.70
CA TYR A 352 -5.41 -12.88 16.74
C TYR A 352 -6.47 -11.91 17.25
N HIS A 353 -7.49 -12.41 17.97
CA HIS A 353 -8.46 -11.53 18.63
C HIS A 353 -7.86 -10.83 19.86
N THR A 354 -7.09 -11.51 20.71
CA THR A 354 -6.49 -10.92 21.92
C THR A 354 -5.47 -9.80 21.62
N LEU A 355 -4.87 -9.81 20.43
CA LEU A 355 -3.90 -8.80 19.97
C LEU A 355 -4.51 -7.75 19.01
N GLU A 356 -5.82 -7.81 18.73
CA GLU A 356 -6.48 -7.08 17.63
C GLU A 356 -5.80 -7.27 16.26
N TYR A 357 -5.10 -8.40 16.05
CA TYR A 357 -4.34 -8.72 14.84
C TYR A 357 -5.23 -8.94 13.60
N HIS A 358 -6.54 -8.92 13.77
CA HIS A 358 -7.56 -8.96 12.73
C HIS A 358 -8.06 -7.54 12.33
N HIS A 359 -7.49 -6.50 12.92
CA HIS A 359 -7.78 -5.10 12.59
C HIS A 359 -6.44 -4.36 12.40
N GLU A 360 -5.90 -4.38 11.18
CA GLU A 360 -4.58 -3.86 10.79
C GLU A 360 -4.22 -2.48 11.41
N ASP A 361 -5.17 -1.54 11.36
CA ASP A 361 -5.02 -0.17 11.82
C ASP A 361 -5.21 0.00 13.34
N VAL A 362 -6.12 -0.76 13.95
CA VAL A 362 -6.29 -0.88 15.40
C VAL A 362 -5.05 -1.53 16.03
N LEU A 363 -4.48 -2.57 15.42
CA LEU A 363 -3.23 -3.22 15.82
C LEU A 363 -2.08 -2.21 15.85
N LEU A 364 -1.91 -1.40 14.80
CA LEU A 364 -0.87 -0.38 14.78
C LEU A 364 -1.08 0.67 15.89
N GLY A 365 -2.33 1.10 16.11
CA GLY A 365 -2.69 1.97 17.24
C GLY A 365 -2.30 1.37 18.59
N LEU A 366 -2.62 0.08 18.82
CA LEU A 366 -2.23 -0.64 20.03
C LEU A 366 -0.72 -0.70 20.20
N LEU A 367 0.02 -1.03 19.15
CA LEU A 367 1.47 -1.14 19.19
C LEU A 367 2.09 0.23 19.55
N ILE A 368 1.71 1.31 18.85
CA ILE A 368 2.17 2.68 19.14
C ILE A 368 1.82 3.10 20.58
N ARG A 369 0.59 2.83 21.05
CA ARG A 369 0.18 3.17 22.42
C ARG A 369 1.00 2.40 23.46
N ASN A 370 1.20 1.10 23.25
CA ASN A 370 1.90 0.23 24.19
C ASN A 370 3.42 0.53 24.24
N THR A 371 4.00 1.07 23.17
CA THR A 371 5.40 1.51 23.10
C THR A 371 5.60 3.02 23.30
N LEU A 372 4.53 3.78 23.59
CA LEU A 372 4.55 5.25 23.60
C LEU A 372 5.59 5.87 24.57
N ARG A 373 5.91 5.21 25.69
CA ARG A 373 7.01 5.63 26.57
C ARG A 373 8.36 5.54 25.83
N ARG A 374 8.69 4.37 25.28
CA ARG A 374 9.90 4.12 24.49
C ARG A 374 10.01 5.04 23.26
N ALA A 375 8.88 5.36 22.63
CA ALA A 375 8.84 6.34 21.56
C ALA A 375 9.21 7.75 22.07
N ARG A 376 8.58 8.22 23.15
CA ARG A 376 8.93 9.50 23.80
C ARG A 376 10.41 9.54 24.19
N ASP A 377 11.01 8.45 24.67
CA ASP A 377 12.42 8.39 25.08
C ASP A 377 13.44 8.61 23.93
N ILE A 378 13.05 8.40 22.67
CA ILE A 378 13.94 8.59 21.49
C ILE A 378 13.52 9.75 20.58
N CYS A 379 12.31 10.27 20.75
CA CYS A 379 11.74 11.30 19.88
C CYS A 379 12.13 12.70 20.34
N PRO A 380 12.41 13.65 19.41
CA PRO A 380 12.71 15.03 19.74
C PRO A 380 11.68 15.66 20.69
N ASN A 381 12.18 16.47 21.63
CA ASN A 381 11.40 17.11 22.69
C ASN A 381 10.61 16.13 23.59
N ASN A 382 11.03 14.86 23.65
CA ASN A 382 10.40 13.75 24.38
C ASN A 382 8.92 13.54 24.03
N ARG A 383 8.53 13.82 22.77
CA ARG A 383 7.12 13.96 22.34
C ARG A 383 6.82 13.17 21.06
N VAL A 384 5.57 12.75 20.95
CA VAL A 384 4.98 12.21 19.71
C VAL A 384 3.68 12.97 19.43
N TRP A 385 3.54 13.52 18.23
CA TRP A 385 2.34 14.24 17.79
C TRP A 385 1.32 13.31 17.14
N PHE A 386 0.08 13.33 17.65
CA PHE A 386 -1.04 12.70 16.97
C PHE A 386 -1.69 13.71 16.02
N ILE A 387 -1.51 13.52 14.71
CA ILE A 387 -2.01 14.46 13.70
C ILE A 387 -3.30 13.91 13.10
N LYS A 388 -4.41 14.59 13.39
CA LYS A 388 -5.76 14.17 13.09
C LYS A 388 -6.30 14.86 11.84
N GLU A 389 -6.71 14.02 10.91
CA GLU A 389 -7.48 14.41 9.73
C GLU A 389 -8.95 14.00 9.88
N GLY A 390 -9.85 14.93 9.58
CA GLY A 390 -11.31 14.72 9.64
C GLY A 390 -11.88 14.17 8.34
N LEU A 391 -13.13 13.69 8.36
CA LEU A 391 -13.84 13.10 7.21
C LEU A 391 -14.05 14.06 6.00
N ALA A 392 -13.89 15.38 6.22
CA ALA A 392 -13.82 16.36 5.12
C ALA A 392 -12.54 16.20 4.27
N ARG A 393 -11.44 15.78 4.90
CA ARG A 393 -10.10 15.71 4.35
C ARG A 393 -9.66 14.28 4.02
N PHE A 394 -9.97 13.32 4.89
CA PHE A 394 -9.76 11.89 4.64
C PHE A 394 -11.13 11.22 4.52
N HIS A 395 -11.57 11.11 3.28
CA HIS A 395 -12.93 10.78 2.90
C HIS A 395 -13.10 9.27 2.66
N ASP A 396 -14.25 8.73 3.03
CA ASP A 396 -14.62 7.32 2.86
C ASP A 396 -15.78 7.27 1.86
N MET A 397 -15.52 6.89 0.61
CA MET A 397 -16.56 6.93 -0.43
C MET A 397 -17.62 5.84 -0.20
N HIS A 398 -18.83 6.07 -0.72
CA HIS A 398 -19.90 5.05 -0.79
C HIS A 398 -20.41 4.54 0.57
N ARG A 399 -20.48 5.43 1.57
CA ARG A 399 -21.29 5.25 2.78
C ARG A 399 -22.33 6.36 2.86
N ASP A 400 -23.59 6.01 3.07
CA ASP A 400 -24.73 6.93 2.93
C ASP A 400 -24.75 8.10 3.95
N ASP A 401 -23.96 8.01 5.03
CA ASP A 401 -23.85 9.00 6.10
C ASP A 401 -22.81 10.12 5.85
N TYR A 402 -22.08 10.12 4.72
CA TYR A 402 -21.00 11.08 4.46
C TYR A 402 -21.34 12.15 3.41
N HIS A 403 -20.77 13.34 3.61
CA HIS A 403 -20.93 14.55 2.78
C HIS A 403 -20.25 14.42 1.40
N ASP A 404 -20.56 15.32 0.48
CA ASP A 404 -19.87 15.40 -0.83
C ASP A 404 -18.34 15.59 -0.67
N VAL A 405 -17.55 15.05 -1.60
CA VAL A 405 -16.12 15.39 -1.73
C VAL A 405 -15.96 16.88 -2.08
N THR A 406 -14.94 17.53 -1.52
CA THR A 406 -14.73 18.98 -1.70
C THR A 406 -13.28 19.32 -2.07
N TRP A 407 -13.04 20.58 -2.43
CA TRP A 407 -11.72 21.21 -2.60
C TRP A 407 -10.72 20.91 -1.45
N SER A 408 -11.23 20.67 -0.23
CA SER A 408 -10.44 20.41 0.97
C SER A 408 -9.97 18.95 1.11
N THR A 409 -10.58 18.04 0.37
CA THR A 409 -10.30 16.59 0.42
C THR A 409 -8.88 16.28 -0.05
N VAL A 410 -8.20 15.39 0.69
CA VAL A 410 -6.79 14.99 0.51
C VAL A 410 -6.66 13.51 0.21
N VAL A 411 -7.45 12.67 0.88
CA VAL A 411 -7.58 11.24 0.58
C VAL A 411 -9.04 10.92 0.35
N ALA A 412 -9.34 10.08 -0.64
CA ALA A 412 -10.66 9.50 -0.85
C ALA A 412 -10.51 7.99 -1.02
N HIS A 413 -11.11 7.22 -0.11
CA HIS A 413 -10.98 5.76 -0.02
C HIS A 413 -12.16 5.04 -0.67
N ARG A 414 -11.99 3.77 -1.04
CA ARG A 414 -12.96 2.95 -1.79
C ARG A 414 -13.28 3.48 -3.19
N CYS A 415 -12.31 4.15 -3.81
CA CYS A 415 -12.38 4.55 -5.20
C CYS A 415 -12.46 3.33 -6.12
N THR A 416 -13.40 3.35 -7.07
CA THR A 416 -13.32 2.56 -8.30
C THR A 416 -12.36 3.22 -9.30
N PRO A 417 -11.95 2.53 -10.39
CA PRO A 417 -11.10 3.14 -11.42
C PRO A 417 -11.68 4.46 -11.97
N ALA A 418 -13.00 4.57 -12.12
CA ALA A 418 -13.62 5.82 -12.58
C ALA A 418 -13.62 6.93 -11.52
N ASN A 419 -13.62 6.60 -10.22
CA ASN A 419 -13.47 7.60 -9.16
C ASN A 419 -12.07 8.24 -9.23
N ASP A 420 -11.00 7.46 -9.41
CA ASP A 420 -9.64 8.00 -9.54
C ASP A 420 -9.57 9.06 -10.65
N TYR A 421 -10.07 8.72 -11.85
CA TYR A 421 -10.15 9.66 -12.97
C TYR A 421 -11.03 10.88 -12.64
N TYR A 422 -12.25 10.69 -12.16
CA TYR A 422 -13.16 11.80 -11.88
C TYR A 422 -12.59 12.76 -10.82
N LEU A 423 -11.97 12.23 -9.77
CA LEU A 423 -11.34 13.00 -8.69
C LEU A 423 -10.10 13.76 -9.18
N HIS A 424 -9.29 13.17 -10.07
CA HIS A 424 -8.16 13.86 -10.68
C HIS A 424 -8.59 15.09 -11.48
N HIS A 425 -9.59 14.90 -12.35
CA HIS A 425 -10.19 16.00 -13.12
C HIS A 425 -10.84 17.04 -12.19
N PHE A 426 -11.48 16.61 -11.11
CA PHE A 426 -12.07 17.49 -10.09
C PHE A 426 -11.02 18.41 -9.45
N PHE A 427 -9.95 17.86 -8.90
CA PHE A 427 -8.92 18.66 -8.22
C PHE A 427 -8.17 19.58 -9.19
N GLN A 428 -8.07 19.26 -10.48
CA GLN A 428 -7.52 20.16 -11.50
C GLN A 428 -8.48 21.27 -11.96
N ARG A 429 -9.81 21.14 -11.76
CA ARG A 429 -10.81 22.01 -12.42
C ARG A 429 -11.83 22.70 -11.50
N GLU A 430 -11.94 22.33 -10.22
CA GLU A 430 -12.91 22.94 -9.29
C GLU A 430 -12.74 24.46 -9.13
N HIS A 431 -11.52 24.98 -9.29
CA HIS A 431 -11.27 26.42 -9.26
C HIS A 431 -11.83 27.17 -10.47
N TYR A 432 -11.79 26.60 -11.67
CA TYR A 432 -12.48 27.16 -12.84
C TYR A 432 -14.00 27.11 -12.69
N ALA A 433 -14.55 26.02 -12.14
CA ALA A 433 -15.98 25.93 -11.84
C ALA A 433 -16.43 26.99 -10.80
N THR A 434 -15.60 27.21 -9.78
CA THR A 434 -15.81 28.28 -8.79
C THR A 434 -15.77 29.67 -9.42
N LEU A 435 -14.81 29.98 -10.32
CA LEU A 435 -14.74 31.27 -11.03
C LEU A 435 -15.96 31.48 -11.96
N ALA A 436 -16.38 30.44 -12.67
CA ALA A 436 -17.56 30.45 -13.54
C ALA A 436 -18.90 30.56 -12.79
N SER A 437 -18.92 30.37 -11.47
CA SER A 437 -20.14 30.42 -10.65
C SER A 437 -20.80 31.81 -10.55
N SER A 438 -20.08 32.85 -10.97
CA SER A 438 -20.62 34.18 -11.26
C SER A 438 -21.81 34.14 -12.23
N GLY A 439 -21.79 33.22 -13.21
CA GLY A 439 -22.92 32.89 -14.09
C GLY A 439 -24.01 32.01 -13.46
N GLY A 440 -24.01 31.87 -12.12
CA GLY A 440 -24.93 31.10 -11.30
C GLY A 440 -24.39 29.72 -10.88
N LYS A 441 -24.20 29.50 -9.58
CA LYS A 441 -23.65 28.23 -9.01
C LYS A 441 -24.26 26.97 -9.62
N ARG A 442 -25.59 26.81 -9.66
CA ARG A 442 -26.25 25.60 -10.20
C ARG A 442 -25.99 25.35 -11.70
N ARG A 443 -25.58 26.38 -12.47
CA ARG A 443 -25.15 26.24 -13.87
C ARG A 443 -23.70 25.77 -13.95
N ALA A 444 -22.81 26.37 -13.16
CA ALA A 444 -21.39 26.00 -13.10
C ALA A 444 -21.17 24.57 -12.59
N GLU A 445 -21.86 24.17 -11.51
CA GLU A 445 -21.86 22.79 -10.99
C GLU A 445 -22.21 21.78 -12.09
N ARG A 446 -23.35 21.95 -12.78
CA ARG A 446 -23.77 21.05 -13.87
C ARG A 446 -22.81 21.03 -15.05
N ALA A 447 -22.25 22.18 -15.43
CA ALA A 447 -21.29 22.26 -16.52
C ALA A 447 -19.98 21.54 -16.18
N ALA A 448 -19.53 21.59 -14.92
CA ALA A 448 -18.32 20.91 -14.46
C ALA A 448 -18.53 19.38 -14.36
N VAL A 449 -19.66 18.94 -13.77
CA VAL A 449 -20.07 17.50 -13.78
C VAL A 449 -20.10 16.94 -15.21
N ALA A 450 -20.68 17.67 -16.16
CA ALA A 450 -20.76 17.21 -17.55
C ALA A 450 -19.38 17.09 -18.24
N GLN A 451 -18.46 18.02 -17.98
CA GLN A 451 -17.08 17.96 -18.49
C GLN A 451 -16.31 16.78 -17.89
N ALA A 452 -16.40 16.58 -16.58
CA ALA A 452 -15.75 15.47 -15.90
C ALA A 452 -16.31 14.11 -16.36
N ALA A 453 -17.63 13.98 -16.51
CA ALA A 453 -18.26 12.78 -17.03
C ALA A 453 -17.82 12.47 -18.48
N ALA A 454 -17.67 13.48 -19.34
CA ALA A 454 -17.16 13.31 -20.70
C ALA A 454 -15.69 12.85 -20.70
N TRP A 455 -14.85 13.42 -19.84
CA TRP A 455 -13.44 13.07 -19.69
C TRP A 455 -13.25 11.64 -19.14
N VAL A 456 -14.05 11.23 -18.17
CA VAL A 456 -14.08 9.85 -17.66
C VAL A 456 -14.59 8.88 -18.73
N ALA A 457 -15.61 9.25 -19.51
CA ALA A 457 -16.12 8.43 -20.61
C ALA A 457 -15.10 8.25 -21.75
N GLU A 458 -14.15 9.17 -21.93
CA GLU A 458 -13.00 9.00 -22.82
C GLU A 458 -12.03 7.94 -22.28
N HIS A 459 -11.62 8.05 -21.01
CA HIS A 459 -10.71 7.10 -20.36
C HIS A 459 -11.29 5.68 -20.26
N ARG A 460 -12.62 5.53 -20.10
CA ARG A 460 -13.31 4.23 -20.16
C ARG A 460 -13.01 3.46 -21.45
N ARG A 461 -12.90 4.15 -22.59
CA ARG A 461 -12.61 3.51 -23.90
C ARG A 461 -11.21 2.92 -23.96
N ALA A 462 -10.23 3.53 -23.29
CA ALA A 462 -8.86 3.05 -23.24
C ALA A 462 -8.65 1.91 -22.23
N MET A 463 -9.54 1.77 -21.24
CA MET A 463 -9.47 0.74 -20.18
C MET A 463 -10.24 -0.55 -20.55
N GLY A 464 -11.18 -0.47 -21.50
CA GLY A 464 -11.98 -1.61 -21.97
C GLY A 464 -13.29 -1.82 -21.21
N SER A 465 -14.23 -2.55 -21.83
CA SER A 465 -15.58 -2.80 -21.29
C SER A 465 -15.61 -3.68 -20.04
N GLU A 466 -14.62 -4.56 -19.88
CA GLU A 466 -14.54 -5.56 -18.81
C GLU A 466 -14.14 -4.99 -17.44
N VAL A 467 -13.70 -3.74 -17.38
CA VAL A 467 -13.36 -3.08 -16.11
C VAL A 467 -14.65 -2.65 -15.41
N VAL A 468 -14.90 -3.21 -14.22
CA VAL A 468 -16.04 -2.86 -13.37
C VAL A 468 -15.78 -1.52 -12.66
N GLY A 469 -16.84 -0.75 -12.41
CA GLY A 469 -16.76 0.50 -11.66
C GLY A 469 -16.62 1.74 -12.54
N TRP A 470 -17.48 1.85 -13.56
CA TRP A 470 -17.60 3.06 -14.39
C TRP A 470 -19.04 3.59 -14.47
N ASP A 471 -19.91 3.04 -13.63
CA ASP A 471 -21.37 3.11 -13.78
C ASP A 471 -22.00 4.10 -12.78
N ALA A 472 -21.20 4.56 -11.80
CA ALA A 472 -21.51 5.66 -10.89
C ALA A 472 -20.29 6.59 -10.75
N MET A 473 -20.53 7.90 -10.72
CA MET A 473 -19.51 8.93 -10.44
C MET A 473 -19.57 9.34 -8.95
N PRO A 474 -18.48 9.84 -8.34
CA PRO A 474 -18.51 10.30 -6.96
C PRO A 474 -19.38 11.56 -6.80
N ALA A 475 -20.02 11.70 -5.64
CA ALA A 475 -20.66 12.94 -5.22
C ALA A 475 -19.57 13.97 -4.86
N VAL A 476 -19.53 15.10 -5.58
CA VAL A 476 -18.53 16.17 -5.37
C VAL A 476 -19.19 17.54 -5.48
N GLN A 477 -18.69 18.51 -4.70
CA GLN A 477 -19.11 19.91 -4.78
C GLN A 477 -18.08 20.74 -5.57
N TRP A 478 -18.39 21.14 -6.81
CA TRP A 478 -17.47 21.88 -7.70
C TRP A 478 -17.34 23.36 -7.36
N VAL A 479 -18.40 23.99 -6.83
CA VAL A 479 -18.38 25.43 -6.52
C VAL A 479 -18.25 25.63 -5.02
N ARG A 480 -17.05 25.99 -4.57
CA ARG A 480 -16.78 26.29 -3.15
C ARG A 480 -17.30 27.67 -2.73
N ASN A 481 -17.39 27.91 -1.44
CA ASN A 481 -17.75 29.22 -0.90
C ASN A 481 -16.47 30.04 -0.65
N VAL A 482 -16.13 30.94 -1.58
CA VAL A 482 -14.90 31.76 -1.54
C VAL A 482 -14.78 32.61 -0.25
N LYS A 483 -15.88 32.90 0.46
CA LYS A 483 -15.84 33.59 1.76
C LYS A 483 -15.52 32.69 2.96
N ARG A 484 -15.45 31.37 2.77
CA ARG A 484 -15.19 30.36 3.81
C ARG A 484 -14.03 29.42 3.47
N THR A 485 -13.61 29.36 2.21
CA THR A 485 -12.45 28.58 1.77
C THR A 485 -11.17 29.42 1.95
N PRO A 486 -10.07 28.86 2.50
CA PRO A 486 -8.78 29.54 2.60
C PRO A 486 -8.20 29.99 1.26
N ALA A 487 -7.20 30.87 1.30
CA ALA A 487 -6.35 31.14 0.16
C ALA A 487 -5.60 29.86 -0.30
N TYR A 488 -5.20 29.84 -1.57
CA TYR A 488 -4.48 28.73 -2.17
C TYR A 488 -3.36 29.25 -3.06
N ASP A 489 -2.36 28.40 -3.26
CA ASP A 489 -1.27 28.56 -4.22
C ASP A 489 -1.41 27.46 -5.29
N MET A 490 -0.97 27.70 -6.53
CA MET A 490 -1.07 26.71 -7.60
C MET A 490 0.17 25.81 -7.64
N ALA A 491 -0.06 24.49 -7.63
CA ALA A 491 0.93 23.52 -8.09
C ALA A 491 0.87 23.49 -9.62
N GLU A 492 1.55 24.43 -10.28
CA GLU A 492 1.41 24.71 -11.71
C GLU A 492 1.72 23.49 -12.60
N ALA A 493 2.69 22.65 -12.21
CA ALA A 493 3.02 21.42 -12.95
C ALA A 493 1.89 20.36 -12.93
N ASP A 494 1.05 20.39 -11.90
CA ASP A 494 -0.04 19.44 -11.68
C ASP A 494 -1.43 20.03 -12.04
N GLY A 495 -1.52 21.36 -12.19
CA GLY A 495 -2.77 22.10 -12.36
C GLY A 495 -3.65 22.17 -11.11
N VAL A 496 -3.11 21.88 -9.92
CA VAL A 496 -3.88 21.67 -8.67
C VAL A 496 -3.76 22.85 -7.70
N PRO A 497 -4.87 23.38 -7.16
CA PRO A 497 -4.85 24.37 -6.09
C PRO A 497 -4.52 23.71 -4.73
N VAL A 498 -3.46 24.21 -4.10
CA VAL A 498 -2.95 23.80 -2.79
C VAL A 498 -3.39 24.84 -1.75
N TYR A 499 -4.32 24.44 -0.88
CA TYR A 499 -4.96 25.34 0.08
C TYR A 499 -4.11 25.52 1.34
N ARG A 500 -4.10 26.74 1.85
CA ARG A 500 -3.40 27.14 3.09
C ARG A 500 -4.24 26.73 4.31
N ILE A 501 -4.32 25.43 4.55
CA ILE A 501 -5.06 24.82 5.68
C ILE A 501 -4.35 25.14 7.00
N GLU A 502 -5.12 25.50 8.02
CA GLU A 502 -4.62 25.67 9.40
C GLU A 502 -4.60 24.34 10.15
N TYR A 503 -3.61 24.15 11.02
CA TYR A 503 -3.56 23.04 11.97
C TYR A 503 -3.62 23.62 13.39
N LYS A 504 -4.52 23.08 14.23
CA LYS A 504 -4.76 23.60 15.59
C LYS A 504 -4.53 22.52 16.64
N TYR A 505 -3.99 22.95 17.78
CA TYR A 505 -3.70 22.08 18.91
C TYR A 505 -4.96 21.42 19.48
N TRP A 506 -4.87 20.14 19.81
CA TRP A 506 -5.91 19.41 20.56
C TRP A 506 -5.30 18.48 21.60
N VAL A 507 -6.11 18.13 22.59
CA VAL A 507 -5.80 17.14 23.62
C VAL A 507 -7.00 16.22 23.78
N HIS A 508 -6.79 14.91 23.67
CA HIS A 508 -7.76 13.92 24.14
C HIS A 508 -7.34 13.40 25.52
N ARG A 509 -8.31 13.37 26.44
CA ARG A 509 -8.16 12.73 27.74
C ARG A 509 -9.19 11.58 27.81
N PRO A 510 -8.76 10.31 27.76
CA PRO A 510 -9.65 9.18 27.96
C PRO A 510 -10.37 9.28 29.31
N LYS A 511 -11.69 9.04 29.34
CA LYS A 511 -12.45 9.06 30.60
C LYS A 511 -11.94 7.97 31.54
N GLY A 512 -11.36 8.37 32.67
CA GLY A 512 -10.83 7.47 33.70
C GLY A 512 -9.36 7.06 33.54
N GLY A 513 -8.64 7.60 32.56
CA GLY A 513 -7.19 7.37 32.43
C GLY A 513 -6.36 8.15 33.46
N SER A 514 -5.17 7.66 33.77
CA SER A 514 -4.13 8.44 34.45
C SER A 514 -3.57 9.52 33.52
N ASP A 515 -2.98 10.57 34.08
CA ASP A 515 -2.43 11.71 33.31
C ASP A 515 -1.23 11.34 32.41
N GLU A 516 -0.75 10.10 32.48
CA GLU A 516 0.32 9.52 31.66
C GLU A 516 -0.11 9.30 30.18
N TYR A 517 -1.40 9.05 29.97
CA TYR A 517 -2.00 8.73 28.66
C TYR A 517 -2.90 9.88 28.17
N ARG A 518 -2.26 11.02 27.91
CA ARG A 518 -2.84 12.11 27.09
C ARG A 518 -2.35 11.98 25.66
N ASP A 519 -3.28 12.00 24.72
CA ASP A 519 -2.97 12.14 23.30
C ASP A 519 -3.02 13.63 22.96
N GLU A 520 -1.85 14.22 22.72
CA GLU A 520 -1.69 15.64 22.40
C GLU A 520 -1.26 15.77 20.94
N GLY A 521 -1.88 16.71 20.22
CA GLY A 521 -2.02 16.57 18.78
C GLY A 521 -2.30 17.85 18.00
N LEU A 522 -2.27 17.73 16.67
CA LEU A 522 -2.69 18.76 15.73
C LEU A 522 -3.90 18.26 14.93
N CYS A 523 -4.89 19.11 14.68
CA CYS A 523 -6.06 18.79 13.88
C CYS A 523 -6.16 19.79 12.74
N ALA A 524 -6.34 19.31 11.52
CA ALA A 524 -6.61 20.16 10.37
C ALA A 524 -7.96 20.89 10.55
N VAL A 525 -8.01 22.16 10.15
CA VAL A 525 -9.22 23.01 10.15
C VAL A 525 -9.47 23.52 8.74
N PRO A 526 -10.32 22.83 7.94
CA PRO A 526 -10.73 23.24 6.60
C PRO A 526 -11.86 24.29 6.61
#